data_AF-A0A3M1DIF3-F1
#
_entry.id   AF-A0A3M1DIF3-F1
#
_cell.length_a   1.000
_cell.length_b   1.000
_cell.length_c   1.000
_cell.angle_alpha   90.00
_cell.angle_beta   90.00
_cell.angle_gamma   90.00
#
_symmetry.space_group_name_H-M   'P 1'
#
loop_
_entity.id
_entity.type
_entity.pdbx_description
1 polymer ?
#
loop_
_entity_poly.entity_id
_entity_poly.type
_entity_poly.pdbx_seq_one_letter_code
_entity_poly.pdbx_strand_id
1 'polypeptide(L)' 'MVDTEIMRSIDVVTLAKRIGASRAWVTKQARAGEIPGAYKIGNYWRFRLPEVEQYIKQIINKTK' A
#
# COMPACT_ATOMS: atom_id res chain seq x y z
N MET A 1 6.06 26.22 -4.92
CA MET A 1 6.22 24.75 -4.98
C MET A 1 5.27 24.18 -3.97
N VAL A 2 4.05 23.89 -4.39
CA VAL A 2 3.11 23.10 -3.59
C VAL A 2 3.09 21.75 -4.26
N ASP A 3 3.74 20.77 -3.64
CA ASP A 3 3.77 19.40 -4.11
C ASP A 3 2.33 18.91 -4.36
N THR A 4 1.93 18.91 -5.63
CA THR A 4 0.70 18.32 -6.15
C THR A 4 0.76 16.79 -6.09
N GLU A 5 1.37 16.24 -5.04
CA GLU A 5 1.61 14.82 -4.84
C GLU A 5 0.89 14.27 -3.60
N ILE A 6 0.09 15.10 -2.92
CA ILE A 6 -0.50 14.80 -1.59
C ILE A 6 -1.79 13.95 -1.64
N MET A 7 -2.30 13.52 -2.80
CA MET A 7 -3.51 12.66 -2.85
C MET A 7 -3.41 11.38 -3.68
N ARG A 8 -2.19 10.92 -4.01
CA ARG A 8 -2.05 9.61 -4.64
C ARG A 8 -2.19 8.52 -3.58
N SER A 9 -3.38 7.92 -3.52
CA SER A 9 -3.63 6.71 -2.76
C SER A 9 -4.05 5.58 -3.70
N ILE A 10 -3.60 4.37 -3.42
CA ILE A 10 -4.02 3.18 -4.16
C ILE A 10 -4.95 2.33 -3.31
N ASP A 11 -5.79 1.58 -3.99
CA ASP A 11 -6.65 0.59 -3.39
C ASP A 11 -5.93 -0.76 -3.21
N VAL A 12 -6.60 -1.66 -2.47
CA VAL A 12 -6.14 -3.02 -2.20
C VAL A 12 -5.84 -3.81 -3.47
N VAL A 13 -6.65 -3.65 -4.53
CA VAL A 13 -6.49 -4.43 -5.77
C VAL A 13 -5.24 -3.99 -6.51
N THR A 14 -5.03 -2.67 -6.61
CA THR A 14 -3.83 -2.11 -7.23
C THR A 14 -2.56 -2.49 -6.47
N LEU A 15 -2.59 -2.40 -5.14
CA LEU A 15 -1.46 -2.83 -4.30
C LEU A 15 -1.17 -4.33 -4.45
N ALA A 16 -2.20 -5.17 -4.34
CA ALA A 16 -2.09 -6.61 -4.50
C ALA A 16 -1.43 -7.01 -5.82
N LYS A 17 -1.83 -6.37 -6.93
CA LYS A 17 -1.21 -6.59 -8.25
C LYS A 17 0.27 -6.19 -8.29
N ARG A 18 0.63 -5.06 -7.67
CA ARG A 18 2.02 -4.57 -7.66
C ARG A 18 2.98 -5.48 -6.89
N ILE A 19 2.53 -6.04 -5.78
CA ILE A 19 3.36 -6.95 -4.95
C ILE A 19 3.18 -8.42 -5.28
N GLY A 20 2.30 -8.76 -6.23
CA GLY A 20 1.99 -10.15 -6.57
C GLY A 20 1.30 -10.93 -5.44
N ALA A 21 0.62 -10.25 -4.51
CA ALA A 21 -0.07 -10.89 -3.39
C ALA A 21 -1.59 -10.94 -3.59
N SER A 22 -2.29 -11.72 -2.76
CA SER A 22 -3.75 -11.76 -2.79
C SER A 22 -4.37 -10.55 -2.07
N ARG A 23 -5.58 -10.14 -2.49
CA ARG A 23 -6.35 -9.07 -1.82
C ARG A 23 -6.59 -9.35 -0.34
N ALA A 24 -6.81 -10.62 0.01
CA ALA A 24 -7.00 -11.07 1.39
C ALA A 24 -5.71 -10.90 2.21
N TRP A 25 -4.55 -11.22 1.63
CA TRP A 25 -3.25 -10.97 2.26
C TRP A 25 -3.02 -9.48 2.51
N VAL A 26 -3.23 -8.63 1.50
CA VAL A 26 -3.10 -7.17 1.63
C VAL A 26 -4.03 -6.63 2.72
N THR A 27 -5.27 -7.08 2.77
CA THR A 27 -6.23 -6.66 3.81
C THR A 27 -5.81 -7.12 5.21
N LYS A 28 -5.27 -8.34 5.32
CA LYS A 28 -4.74 -8.88 6.59
C LYS A 28 -3.55 -8.06 7.07
N GLN A 29 -2.61 -7.72 6.18
CA GLN A 29 -1.44 -6.90 6.52
C GLN A 29 -1.82 -5.45 6.85
N ALA A 30 -2.78 -4.87 6.12
CA ALA A 30 -3.32 -3.55 6.43
C ALA A 30 -3.96 -3.51 7.83
N ARG A 31 -4.71 -4.57 8.19
CA ARG A 31 -5.28 -4.73 9.55
C ARG A 31 -4.21 -4.93 10.62
N ALA A 32 -3.12 -5.61 10.29
CA ALA A 32 -2.00 -5.84 11.19
C ALA A 32 -1.12 -4.59 11.38
N GLY A 33 -1.29 -3.55 10.55
CA GLY A 33 -0.44 -2.35 10.57
C GLY A 33 0.91 -2.54 9.87
N GLU A 34 1.10 -3.65 9.15
CA GLU A 34 2.35 -4.02 8.48
C GLU A 34 2.55 -3.29 7.14
N ILE A 35 1.50 -2.68 6.60
CA ILE A 35 1.60 -1.86 5.39
C ILE A 35 1.64 -0.38 5.79
N PRO A 36 2.76 0.32 5.56
CA PRO A 36 2.86 1.74 5.88
C PRO A 36 1.93 2.57 4.99
N GLY A 37 1.42 3.67 5.55
CA GLY A 37 0.43 4.51 4.88
C GLY A 37 -0.92 3.83 4.66
N ALA A 38 -1.21 2.70 5.30
CA ALA A 38 -2.54 2.07 5.27
C ALA A 38 -3.53 2.86 6.13
N TYR A 39 -4.65 3.27 5.53
CA TYR A 39 -5.74 3.92 6.22
C TYR A 39 -7.08 3.46 5.66
N LYS A 40 -8.12 3.54 6.49
CA LYS A 40 -9.45 3.09 6.12
C LYS A 40 -10.34 4.29 5.79
N ILE A 41 -10.95 4.27 4.61
CA ILE A 41 -12.02 5.20 4.24
C ILE A 41 -13.33 4.42 4.22
N GLY A 42 -14.12 4.56 5.30
CA GLY A 42 -15.36 3.80 5.48
C GLY A 42 -15.09 2.29 5.55
N ASN A 43 -15.50 1.57 4.50
CA ASN A 43 -15.28 0.13 4.35
C ASN A 43 -14.09 -0.24 3.44
N TYR A 44 -13.42 0.74 2.85
CA TYR A 44 -12.34 0.51 1.90
C TYR A 44 -10.99 0.83 2.52
N TRP A 45 -10.00 -0.03 2.26
CA TRP A 45 -8.61 0.24 2.58
C TRP A 45 -7.98 1.05 1.45
N ARG A 46 -7.27 2.10 1.84
CA ARG A 46 -6.47 2.96 0.98
C ARG A 46 -5.06 3.03 1.51
N PHE A 47 -4.12 3.19 0.60
CA PHE A 47 -2.71 3.20 0.94
C PHE A 47 -2.04 4.39 0.29
N ARG A 48 -1.29 5.18 1.07
CA ARG A 48 -0.58 6.34 0.54
C ARG A 48 0.56 5.88 -0.35
N LEU A 49 0.56 6.35 -1.59
CA LEU A 49 1.52 5.92 -2.60
C LEU A 49 3.00 6.09 -2.20
N PRO A 50 3.46 7.21 -1.61
CA PRO A 50 4.89 7.36 -1.28
C PRO A 50 5.35 6.33 -0.24
N GLU A 51 4.56 6.10 0.81
CA GLU A 51 4.87 5.14 1.88
C GLU A 51 4.85 3.70 1.34
N VAL A 52 3.84 3.38 0.54
CA VAL A 52 3.69 2.06 -0.08
C VAL A 52 4.79 1.77 -1.08
N GLU A 53 5.21 2.75 -1.88
CA GLU A 53 6.24 2.53 -2.88
C GLU A 53 7.59 2.19 -2.25
N GLN A 54 7.93 2.84 -1.13
CA GLN A 54 9.09 2.49 -0.32
C GLN A 54 8.99 1.06 0.22
N TYR A 55 7.81 0.68 0.73
CA TYR A 55 7.55 -0.66 1.23
C TYR A 55 7.69 -1.73 0.14
N ILE A 56 7.13 -1.49 -1.05
CA ILE A 56 7.26 -2.39 -2.20
C ILE A 56 8.73 -2.59 -2.58
N LYS A 57 9.52 -1.50 -2.63
CA LYS A 57 10.96 -1.57 -2.90
C LYS A 57 11.69 -2.42 -1.87
N GLN A 58 11.34 -2.30 -0.58
CA GLN A 58 11.94 -3.14 0.47
C GLN A 58 11.58 -4.61 0.33
N ILE A 59 10.31 -4.95 0.03
CA ILE A 59 9.90 -6.35 -0.17
C ILE A 59 10.65 -6.96 -1.34
N ILE A 60 10.69 -6.28 -2.49
CA ILE A 60 11.37 -6.77 -3.70
C ILE A 60 12.87 -6.98 -3.41
N ASN A 61 13.54 -6.02 -2.77
CA ASN A 61 14.95 -6.13 -2.45
C ASN A 61 15.27 -7.25 -1.45
N LYS A 62 14.35 -7.58 -0.54
CA LYS A 62 14.54 -8.68 0.43
C LYS A 62 14.44 -10.07 -0.20
N THR A 63 13.90 -10.15 -1.41
CA THR A 63 13.71 -11.43 -2.13
C THR A 63 14.87 -11.75 -3.09
N LYS A 64 15.92 -10.90 -3.13
CA LYS A 64 17.11 -11.06 -3.98
C LYS A 64 18.33 -11.33 -3.12
#